data_AF-A0A0X3BKT5-F1
#
_entry.id   AF-A0A0X3BKT5-F1
#
_cell.length_a   1.000
_cell.length_b   1.000
_cell.length_c   1.000
_cell.angle_alpha   90.00
_cell.angle_beta   90.00
_cell.angle_gamma   90.00
#
_symmetry.space_group_name_H-M   'P 1'
#
loop_
_entity.id
_entity.type
_entity.pdbx_description
1 polymer ?
#
loop_
_entity_poly.entity_id
_entity_poly.type
_entity_poly.pdbx_seq_one_letter_code
_entity_poly.pdbx_strand_id
1 'polypeptide(L)'
;MFHEIHPGTTPVLKQQPYIPADSRQRNPRERGDVDTFERLAQTMMQMPLAERINTLRAERAKCICMDCPTFTECAKNLEQGFFCFTGMSIICISHEVRCPCPTCPVPPETGLLHTAFYCTRGDEKARRYDQFLAGEMR
;
A
#
# COMPACT_ATOMS: atom_id res chain seq x y z
N MET A 1 -23.01 40.53 65.56
CA MET A 1 -21.79 40.25 64.76
C MET A 1 -22.21 40.11 63.32
N PHE A 2 -21.76 41.05 62.48
CA PHE A 2 -21.97 41.10 61.04
C PHE A 2 -21.33 39.88 60.36
N HIS A 3 -21.96 39.33 59.32
CA HIS A 3 -21.36 38.73 58.11
C HIS A 3 -22.50 38.63 57.08
N GLU A 4 -22.68 39.66 56.26
CA GLU A 4 -22.13 39.78 54.88
C GLU A 4 -22.81 38.80 53.90
N ILE A 5 -23.69 39.34 53.06
CA ILE A 5 -24.25 38.67 51.89
C ILE A 5 -23.20 38.77 50.77
N HIS A 6 -22.63 37.65 50.36
CA HIS A 6 -21.82 37.58 49.14
C HIS A 6 -22.67 37.15 47.94
N PRO A 7 -22.68 37.91 46.83
CA PRO A 7 -23.24 37.46 45.57
C PRO A 7 -22.19 36.66 44.80
N GLY A 8 -22.64 35.61 44.12
CA GLY A 8 -21.92 35.07 42.97
C GLY A 8 -21.09 33.82 43.25
N THR A 9 -21.65 32.69 42.83
CA THR A 9 -20.88 31.65 42.13
C THR A 9 -21.85 30.94 41.21
N THR A 10 -21.94 31.41 39.96
CA THR A 10 -22.39 30.58 38.85
C THR A 10 -21.39 29.43 38.66
N PRO A 11 -21.84 28.21 38.34
CA PRO A 11 -20.91 27.12 38.09
C PRO A 11 -20.05 27.48 36.87
N VAL A 12 -18.73 27.55 37.05
CA VAL A 12 -17.79 27.71 35.94
C VAL A 12 -17.84 26.42 35.13
N LEU A 13 -18.59 26.46 34.03
CA LEU A 13 -18.60 25.39 33.03
C LEU A 13 -17.16 25.29 32.51
N LYS A 14 -16.48 24.18 32.81
CA LYS A 14 -15.12 23.91 32.30
C LYS A 14 -15.16 24.04 30.78
N GLN A 15 -14.51 25.07 30.25
CA GLN A 15 -14.34 25.24 28.82
C GLN A 15 -13.52 24.05 28.34
N GLN A 16 -14.16 23.14 27.60
CA GLN A 16 -13.47 22.12 26.85
C GLN A 16 -12.61 22.82 25.80
N PRO A 17 -11.34 22.42 25.63
CA PRO A 17 -10.47 23.03 24.64
C PRO A 17 -11.10 22.88 23.25
N TYR A 18 -11.13 23.99 22.51
CA TYR A 18 -11.57 24.02 21.12
C TYR A 18 -10.64 23.13 20.30
N ILE A 19 -11.17 22.01 19.82
CA ILE A 19 -10.50 21.13 18.87
C ILE A 19 -10.88 21.64 17.47
N PRO A 20 -9.94 22.18 16.67
CA PRO A 20 -10.23 22.60 15.30
C PRO A 20 -10.75 21.40 14.50
N ALA A 21 -11.71 21.63 13.61
CA ALA A 21 -12.34 20.58 12.79
C ALA A 21 -11.37 19.79 11.88
N ASP A 22 -10.09 20.16 11.85
CA ASP A 22 -9.01 19.52 11.09
C ASP A 22 -8.19 18.50 11.89
N SER A 23 -8.55 18.19 13.14
CA SER A 23 -7.77 17.22 13.94
C SER A 23 -8.12 15.76 13.68
N ARG A 24 -9.07 15.46 12.78
CA ARG A 24 -9.27 14.10 12.29
C ARG A 24 -8.23 13.88 11.20
N GLN A 25 -7.35 12.91 11.39
CA GLN A 25 -6.51 12.38 10.31
C GLN A 25 -7.44 12.03 9.14
N ARG A 26 -7.53 12.95 8.16
CA ARG A 26 -8.42 12.79 7.02
C ARG A 26 -7.98 11.56 6.24
N ASN A 27 -8.96 10.74 5.88
CA ASN A 27 -8.73 9.55 5.09
C ASN A 27 -8.17 9.98 3.72
N PRO A 28 -7.01 9.47 3.28
CA PRO A 28 -6.42 9.82 1.99
C PRO A 28 -7.38 9.70 0.80
N ARG A 29 -8.40 8.83 0.90
CA ARG A 29 -9.44 8.63 -0.11
C ARG A 29 -10.40 9.81 -0.29
N GLU A 30 -10.45 10.74 0.66
CA GLU A 30 -11.34 11.91 0.61
C GLU A 30 -10.72 13.08 -0.16
N ARG A 31 -9.43 13.01 -0.54
CA ARG A 31 -8.70 14.13 -1.18
C ARG A 31 -8.73 14.12 -2.71
N GLY A 32 -9.22 13.05 -3.34
CA GLY A 32 -9.24 12.94 -4.82
C GLY A 32 -7.84 12.96 -5.48
N ASP A 33 -6.78 12.77 -4.69
CA ASP A 33 -5.41 12.73 -5.16
C ASP A 33 -5.05 11.27 -5.49
N VAL A 34 -5.08 10.93 -6.78
CA VAL A 34 -4.70 9.61 -7.28
C VAL A 34 -3.20 9.43 -7.19
N ASP A 35 -2.75 8.42 -6.46
CA ASP A 35 -1.32 8.17 -6.27
C ASP A 35 -0.64 7.61 -7.52
N THR A 36 0.70 7.53 -7.49
CA THR A 36 1.52 7.08 -8.62
C THR A 36 1.12 5.69 -9.13
N PHE A 37 0.80 4.76 -8.23
CA PHE A 37 0.39 3.41 -8.60
C PHE A 37 -0.99 3.41 -9.25
N GLU A 38 -1.95 4.16 -8.69
CA GLU A 38 -3.29 4.29 -9.28
C GLU A 38 -3.23 4.92 -10.67
N ARG A 39 -2.41 5.94 -10.85
CA ARG A 39 -2.17 6.57 -12.16
C ARG A 39 -1.56 5.59 -13.14
N LEU A 40 -0.54 4.83 -12.74
CA LEU A 40 0.05 3.78 -13.56
C LEU A 40 -1.01 2.75 -13.98
N ALA A 41 -1.81 2.25 -13.04
CA ALA A 41 -2.87 1.28 -13.31
C ALA A 41 -3.91 1.84 -14.29
N GLN A 42 -4.31 3.10 -14.14
CA GLN A 42 -5.22 3.79 -15.06
C GLN A 42 -4.61 3.91 -16.46
N THR A 43 -3.36 4.35 -16.57
CA THR A 43 -2.64 4.42 -17.84
C THR A 43 -2.58 3.06 -18.52
N MET A 44 -2.22 2.00 -17.80
CA MET A 44 -2.17 0.65 -18.36
C MET A 44 -3.54 0.16 -18.83
N MET A 45 -4.63 0.47 -18.12
CA MET A 45 -5.99 0.09 -18.52
C MET A 45 -6.43 0.73 -19.84
N GLN A 46 -5.94 1.93 -20.15
CA GLN A 46 -6.25 2.64 -21.41
C GLN A 46 -5.35 2.21 -22.58
N MET A 47 -4.23 1.52 -22.32
CA MET A 47 -3.35 1.02 -23.38
C MET A 47 -4.00 -0.14 -24.15
N PRO A 48 -3.82 -0.20 -25.48
CA PRO A 48 -4.08 -1.39 -26.28
C PRO A 48 -3.33 -2.62 -25.73
N LEU A 49 -3.89 -3.81 -25.92
CA LEU A 49 -3.34 -5.05 -25.36
C LEU A 49 -1.87 -5.29 -25.74
N ALA A 50 -1.53 -5.10 -27.03
CA ALA A 50 -0.16 -5.31 -27.51
C ALA A 50 0.84 -4.35 -26.86
N GLU A 51 0.47 -3.08 -26.70
CA GLU A 51 1.29 -2.07 -26.03
C GLU A 51 1.45 -2.40 -24.55
N ARG A 52 0.35 -2.73 -23.86
CA ARG A 52 0.37 -3.15 -22.46
C ARG A 52 1.29 -4.34 -22.22
N ILE A 53 1.26 -5.35 -23.10
CA ILE A 53 2.15 -6.52 -23.02
C ILE A 53 3.61 -6.10 -23.19
N ASN A 54 3.93 -5.21 -24.14
CA ASN A 54 5.30 -4.76 -24.36
C ASN A 54 5.83 -3.95 -23.16
N THR A 55 5.00 -3.08 -22.59
CA THR A 55 5.33 -2.34 -21.36
C THR A 55 5.62 -3.30 -20.20
N LEU A 56 4.75 -4.29 -19.97
CA LEU A 56 4.96 -5.31 -18.94
C LEU A 56 6.25 -6.11 -19.15
N ARG A 57 6.62 -6.44 -20.39
CA ARG A 57 7.91 -7.09 -20.68
C ARG A 57 9.09 -6.18 -20.37
N ALA A 58 9.01 -4.90 -20.72
CA ALA A 58 10.07 -3.94 -20.44
C ALA A 58 10.29 -3.75 -18.93
N GLU A 59 9.22 -3.64 -18.15
CA GLU A 59 9.32 -3.57 -16.68
C GLU A 59 9.84 -4.87 -16.07
N ARG A 60 9.38 -6.03 -16.58
CA ARG A 60 9.89 -7.34 -16.14
C ARG A 60 11.39 -7.49 -16.36
N ALA A 61 11.93 -6.94 -17.46
CA ALA A 61 13.37 -6.99 -17.76
C ALA A 61 14.24 -6.26 -16.72
N LYS A 62 13.66 -5.35 -15.93
CA LYS A 62 14.33 -4.68 -14.81
C LYS A 62 14.29 -5.49 -13.51
N CYS A 63 13.47 -6.56 -13.42
CA CYS A 63 13.33 -7.28 -12.15
C CYS A 63 14.55 -8.14 -11.83
N ILE A 64 15.02 -8.03 -10.57
CA ILE A 64 16.02 -8.91 -9.96
C ILE A 64 15.43 -10.18 -9.34
N CYS A 65 14.18 -10.50 -9.68
CA CYS A 65 13.41 -11.59 -9.08
C CYS A 65 14.13 -12.95 -9.21
N MET A 66 14.84 -13.16 -10.32
CA MET A 66 15.57 -14.39 -10.63
C MET A 66 16.76 -14.64 -9.70
N ASP A 67 17.32 -13.57 -9.12
CA ASP A 67 18.47 -13.63 -8.19
C ASP A 67 18.02 -13.71 -6.72
N CYS A 68 16.71 -13.69 -6.47
CA CYS A 68 16.15 -13.74 -5.13
C CYS A 68 16.38 -15.13 -4.51
N PRO A 69 16.88 -15.24 -3.27
CA PRO A 69 17.05 -16.54 -2.59
C PRO A 69 15.73 -17.30 -2.37
N THR A 70 14.59 -16.60 -2.44
CA THR A 70 13.26 -17.20 -2.37
C THR A 70 12.79 -17.78 -3.72
N PHE A 71 13.48 -17.46 -4.82
CA PHE A 71 13.14 -17.91 -6.17
C PHE A 71 13.61 -19.35 -6.38
N THR A 72 12.66 -20.28 -6.55
CA THR A 72 12.95 -21.71 -6.66
C THR A 72 13.17 -22.15 -8.11
N GLU A 73 13.78 -23.32 -8.31
CA GLU A 73 13.91 -23.92 -9.65
C GLU A 73 12.54 -24.19 -10.28
N CYS A 74 11.50 -24.49 -9.48
CA CYS A 74 10.12 -24.56 -9.95
C CYS A 74 9.66 -23.23 -10.58
N ALA A 75 9.88 -22.12 -9.86
CA ALA A 75 9.50 -20.80 -10.35
C ALA A 75 10.25 -20.44 -11.64
N LYS A 76 11.52 -20.83 -11.74
CA LYS A 76 12.34 -20.69 -12.95
C LYS A 76 11.77 -21.48 -14.13
N ASN A 77 11.48 -22.77 -13.93
CA ASN A 77 10.99 -23.66 -14.98
C ASN A 77 9.60 -23.29 -15.51
N LEU A 78 8.76 -22.69 -14.65
CA LEU A 78 7.46 -22.16 -15.04
C LEU A 78 7.49 -20.68 -15.44
N GLU A 79 8.69 -20.10 -15.59
CA GLU A 79 8.90 -18.69 -15.90
C GLU A 79 8.06 -17.73 -15.03
N GLN A 80 7.85 -18.12 -13.77
CA GLN A 80 7.26 -17.25 -12.76
C GLN A 80 8.24 -16.13 -12.42
N GLY A 81 7.75 -15.00 -11.94
CA GLY A 81 8.56 -13.82 -11.66
C GLY A 81 7.76 -12.55 -11.84
N PHE A 82 8.41 -11.41 -11.63
CA PHE A 82 7.74 -10.11 -11.66
C PHE A 82 6.52 -10.04 -10.74
N PHE A 83 6.60 -10.74 -9.60
CA PHE A 83 5.48 -10.98 -8.67
C PHE A 83 4.82 -9.71 -8.13
N CYS A 84 5.54 -8.58 -8.12
CA CYS A 84 4.99 -7.28 -7.76
C CYS A 84 3.85 -6.81 -8.70
N PHE A 85 3.76 -7.35 -9.91
CA PHE A 85 2.72 -7.07 -10.91
C PHE A 85 1.95 -8.30 -11.36
N THR A 86 2.54 -9.49 -11.31
CA THR A 86 1.92 -10.74 -11.81
C THR A 86 1.18 -11.51 -10.72
N GLY A 87 1.28 -11.09 -9.46
CA GLY A 87 0.68 -11.77 -8.30
C GLY A 87 1.66 -12.73 -7.62
N MET A 88 1.18 -13.44 -6.60
CA MET A 88 1.99 -14.40 -5.84
C MET A 88 2.19 -15.72 -6.59
N SER A 89 3.20 -16.48 -6.18
CA SER A 89 3.33 -17.88 -6.59
C SER A 89 2.32 -18.73 -5.83
N ILE A 90 1.46 -19.45 -6.55
CA ILE A 90 0.49 -20.37 -5.95
C ILE A 90 1.11 -21.76 -5.71
N ILE A 91 2.10 -22.15 -6.52
CA ILE A 91 2.60 -23.52 -6.59
C ILE A 91 4.07 -23.64 -6.15
N CYS A 92 4.93 -22.72 -6.60
CA CYS A 92 6.38 -22.93 -6.54
C CYS A 92 7.06 -22.35 -5.30
N ILE A 93 6.41 -21.41 -4.60
CA ILE A 93 7.01 -20.69 -3.47
C ILE A 93 5.98 -20.64 -2.35
N SER A 94 6.22 -21.41 -1.28
CA SER A 94 5.36 -21.49 -0.10
C SER A 94 5.94 -20.81 1.14
N HIS A 95 7.22 -20.46 1.13
CA HIS A 95 7.91 -19.81 2.23
C HIS A 95 8.99 -18.86 1.73
N GLU A 96 9.32 -17.89 2.58
CA GLU A 96 10.27 -16.83 2.30
C GLU A 96 11.63 -17.17 2.91
N VAL A 97 12.72 -16.95 2.16
CA VAL A 97 14.09 -17.09 2.68
C VAL A 97 14.69 -15.71 2.95
N ARG A 98 14.80 -14.92 1.89
CA ARG A 98 15.23 -13.53 1.88
C ARG A 98 14.64 -12.86 0.65
N CYS A 99 14.28 -11.58 0.78
CA CYS A 99 13.81 -10.77 -0.33
C CYS A 99 14.74 -9.56 -0.53
N PRO A 100 15.50 -9.52 -1.65
CA PRO A 100 16.23 -8.33 -2.06
C PRO A 100 15.33 -7.28 -2.72
N CYS A 101 14.02 -7.50 -2.76
CA CYS A 101 13.06 -6.69 -3.51
C CYS A 101 13.07 -5.18 -3.18
N PRO A 102 13.42 -4.72 -1.95
CA PRO A 102 13.63 -3.30 -1.67
C PRO A 102 14.76 -2.63 -2.47
N THR A 103 15.70 -3.39 -3.03
CA THR A 103 16.75 -2.88 -3.92
C THR A 103 16.39 -3.01 -5.40
N CYS A 104 15.22 -3.57 -5.72
CA CYS A 104 14.71 -3.62 -7.08
C CYS A 104 14.29 -2.20 -7.51
N PRO A 105 14.62 -1.75 -8.73
CA PRO A 105 14.21 -0.43 -9.22
C PRO A 105 12.69 -0.35 -9.48
N VAL A 106 12.02 -1.48 -9.71
CA VAL A 106 10.61 -1.51 -10.10
C VAL A 106 9.68 -0.86 -9.06
N PRO A 107 9.68 -1.25 -7.76
CA PRO A 107 8.77 -0.65 -6.78
C PRO A 107 8.86 0.88 -6.65
N PRO A 108 10.04 1.51 -6.46
CA PRO A 108 10.12 2.96 -6.35
C PRO A 108 9.76 3.68 -7.66
N GLU A 109 10.07 3.12 -8.84
CA GLU A 109 9.70 3.72 -10.13
C GLU A 109 8.19 3.69 -10.40
N THR A 110 7.49 2.69 -9.86
CA THR A 110 6.06 2.45 -10.15
C THR A 110 5.12 2.86 -9.03
N GLY A 111 5.67 3.37 -7.91
CA GLY A 111 4.88 3.85 -6.77
C GLY A 111 4.25 2.76 -5.92
N LEU A 112 4.79 1.53 -5.96
CA LEU A 112 4.32 0.44 -5.10
C LEU A 112 4.68 0.76 -3.64
N LEU A 113 3.70 0.66 -2.74
CA LEU A 113 3.90 0.95 -1.32
C LEU A 113 4.46 -0.25 -0.57
N HIS A 114 3.96 -1.45 -0.90
CA HIS A 114 4.60 -2.67 -0.46
C HIS A 114 5.85 -2.86 -1.30
N THR A 115 6.95 -3.33 -0.70
CA THR A 115 8.25 -3.44 -1.37
C THR A 115 8.92 -4.81 -1.20
N ALA A 116 8.25 -5.74 -0.51
CA ALA A 116 8.84 -7.01 -0.16
C ALA A 116 7.86 -8.19 -0.20
N PHE A 117 8.40 -9.36 -0.53
CA PHE A 117 7.75 -10.67 -0.46
C PHE A 117 6.47 -10.81 -1.29
N TYR A 118 6.39 -10.15 -2.46
CA TYR A 118 5.23 -10.30 -3.35
C TYR A 118 5.01 -11.75 -3.82
N CYS A 119 6.08 -12.54 -3.89
CA CYS A 119 6.02 -13.95 -4.30
C CYS A 119 5.13 -14.83 -3.40
N THR A 120 4.89 -14.41 -2.16
CA THR A 120 4.10 -15.14 -1.15
C THR A 120 2.93 -14.32 -0.60
N ARG A 121 3.02 -12.99 -0.66
CA ARG A 121 2.06 -12.07 -0.02
C ARG A 121 1.15 -11.32 -0.99
N GLY A 122 1.23 -11.61 -2.29
CA GLY A 122 0.44 -10.96 -3.33
C GLY A 122 1.09 -9.70 -3.90
N ASP A 123 0.55 -9.25 -5.04
CA ASP A 123 0.94 -8.02 -5.71
C ASP A 123 0.43 -6.78 -4.95
N GLU A 124 0.81 -5.58 -5.42
CA GLU A 124 0.40 -4.33 -4.76
C GLU A 124 -1.12 -4.16 -4.70
N LYS A 125 -1.84 -4.57 -5.75
CA LYS A 125 -3.29 -4.46 -5.81
C LYS A 125 -3.96 -5.34 -4.75
N ALA A 126 -3.56 -6.61 -4.66
CA ALA A 126 -4.08 -7.54 -3.66
C ALA A 126 -3.80 -7.03 -2.25
N ARG A 127 -2.57 -6.56 -2.00
CA ARG A 127 -2.19 -6.10 -0.65
C ARG A 127 -2.89 -4.81 -0.22
N ARG A 128 -3.13 -3.88 -1.14
CA ARG A 128 -3.97 -2.70 -0.87
C ARG A 128 -5.41 -3.09 -0.56
N TYR A 129 -5.94 -4.09 -1.27
CA TYR A 129 -7.28 -4.63 -1.00
C TYR A 129 -7.35 -5.30 0.38
N ASP A 130 -6.37 -6.13 0.74
CA ASP A 130 -6.30 -6.77 2.05
C ASP A 130 -6.18 -5.74 3.18
N GLN A 131 -5.36 -4.72 3.00
CA GLN A 131 -5.22 -3.61 3.95
C GLN A 131 -6.53 -2.84 4.13
N PHE A 132 -7.28 -2.64 3.04
CA PHE A 132 -8.59 -2.02 3.09
C PHE A 132 -9.57 -2.87 3.91
N LEU A 133 -9.68 -4.16 3.63
CA LEU A 133 -10.56 -5.08 4.38
C LEU A 133 -10.18 -5.14 5.87
N ALA A 134 -8.88 -5.19 6.18
CA ALA A 134 -8.40 -5.19 7.56
C ALA A 134 -8.69 -3.87 8.30
N GLY A 135 -8.91 -2.77 7.57
CA GLY A 135 -9.34 -1.49 8.13
C GLY A 135 -10.84 -1.40 8.39
N GLU A 136 -11.66 -2.10 7.60
CA GLU A 136 -13.13 -2.12 7.73
C GLU A 136 -13.63 -3.14 8.77
N MET A 137 -12.80 -4.13 9.12
CA MET A 137 -13.04 -5.08 10.22
C MET A 137 -12.57 -4.57 11.60
N ARG A 138 -12.34 -3.27 11.78
CA ARG A 138 -11.94 -2.65 13.06
C ARG A 138 -13.00 -1.69 13.59
#